data_AF-A0A542UR01-F1
#
_entry.id   AF-A0A542UR01-F1
#
_cell.length_a   1.000
_cell.length_b   1.000
_cell.length_c   1.000
_cell.angle_alpha   90.00
_cell.angle_beta   90.00
_cell.angle_gamma   90.00
#
_symmetry.space_group_name_H-M   'P 1'
#
loop_
_entity.id
_entity.type
_entity.pdbx_description
1 polymer ?
#
loop_
_entity_poly.entity_id
_entity_poly.type
_entity_poly.pdbx_seq_one_letter_code
_entity_poly.pdbx_strand_id
1 'polypeptide(L)'
;MTAARPGKRPSMAPEEAAPRGRGWVLETSDRRPGAWVVRCEHDRPLVVIYARRSADPLPPDDELAALTRDAVGALLRDAGVPDVVGWTTRNVTNALMIAARDVASWEGDEWQVEPGGDPATSWATPADGRTPFAWLRARGSSDTRIGTYQDDGAFGLSFVDVPDIDVMAIAAGELRPRTGLDLARGRIHGADVVLETGVEGARAATLLTEVLLHGDSGTTLLVAAEAYSRSEWRRHDESVVAVRDLSAADVLPWSPPRPPWRPPPVPT
;
A
#
# COMPACT_ATOMS: atom_id res chain seq x y z
N MET A 1 -20.82 -19.22 -49.16
CA MET A 1 -19.95 -19.26 -47.96
C MET A 1 -19.18 -17.96 -47.89
N THR A 2 -19.65 -17.02 -47.08
CA THR A 2 -19.05 -15.68 -46.97
C THR A 2 -18.23 -15.66 -45.69
N ALA A 3 -16.91 -15.57 -45.81
CA ALA A 3 -15.99 -15.54 -44.68
C ALA A 3 -16.19 -14.26 -43.87
N ALA A 4 -16.44 -14.41 -42.56
CA ALA A 4 -16.53 -13.31 -41.61
C ALA A 4 -15.15 -12.64 -41.47
N ARG A 5 -15.12 -11.31 -41.62
CA ARG A 5 -13.93 -10.50 -41.34
C ARG A 5 -13.63 -10.54 -39.84
N PRO A 6 -12.36 -10.63 -39.41
CA PRO A 6 -12.01 -10.50 -38.00
C PRO A 6 -12.31 -9.07 -37.55
N GLY A 7 -13.17 -8.95 -36.55
CA GLY A 7 -13.45 -7.68 -35.88
C GLY A 7 -12.17 -7.12 -35.29
N LYS A 8 -11.77 -5.95 -35.79
CA LYS A 8 -10.69 -5.13 -35.25
C LYS A 8 -11.04 -4.82 -33.78
N ARG A 9 -10.29 -5.36 -32.81
CA ARG A 9 -10.41 -4.90 -31.42
C ARG A 9 -10.16 -3.39 -31.42
N PRO A 10 -11.01 -2.56 -30.79
CA PRO A 10 -10.70 -1.15 -30.64
C PRO A 10 -9.40 -1.06 -29.83
N SER A 11 -8.36 -0.55 -30.49
CA SER A 11 -7.11 -0.13 -29.86
C SER A 11 -7.45 1.05 -28.95
N MET A 12 -7.63 0.81 -27.66
CA MET A 12 -7.66 1.89 -26.67
C MET A 12 -6.22 2.29 -26.38
N ALA A 13 -5.66 3.17 -27.20
CA ALA A 13 -4.44 3.85 -26.83
C ALA A 13 -4.83 4.95 -25.81
N PRO A 14 -4.19 5.03 -24.63
CA PRO A 14 -4.40 6.15 -23.72
C PRO A 14 -3.95 7.45 -24.40
N GLU A 15 -4.83 8.46 -24.42
CA GLU A 15 -4.64 9.61 -25.32
C GLU A 15 -3.67 10.67 -24.80
N GLU A 16 -3.41 10.78 -23.49
CA GLU A 16 -2.24 11.48 -22.92
C GLU A 16 -2.24 11.34 -21.39
N ALA A 17 -1.13 10.89 -20.81
CA ALA A 17 -0.84 11.12 -19.40
C ALA A 17 -0.09 12.45 -19.31
N ALA A 18 -0.71 13.46 -18.72
CA ALA A 18 -0.12 14.80 -18.63
C ALA A 18 -0.10 15.30 -17.18
N PRO A 19 0.99 15.98 -16.75
CA PRO A 19 1.01 16.65 -15.46
C PRO A 19 -0.05 17.77 -15.43
N ARG A 20 -0.87 17.77 -14.38
CA ARG A 20 -1.88 18.81 -14.08
C ARG A 20 -1.74 19.25 -12.62
N GLY A 21 -1.14 20.42 -12.39
CA GLY A 21 -0.82 20.89 -11.05
C GLY A 21 0.18 19.96 -10.35
N ARG A 22 -0.03 19.64 -9.07
CA ARG A 22 0.77 18.66 -8.29
C ARG A 22 0.32 17.20 -8.52
N GLY A 23 -0.03 16.87 -9.76
CA GLY A 23 -0.67 15.58 -10.07
C GLY A 23 -0.56 15.15 -11.51
N TRP A 24 -0.89 13.89 -11.74
CA TRP A 24 -1.00 13.21 -13.02
C TRP A 24 -2.41 12.65 -13.16
N VAL A 25 -2.99 12.84 -14.34
CA VAL A 25 -4.31 12.33 -14.68
C VAL A 25 -4.20 11.59 -15.99
N LEU A 26 -4.62 10.33 -16.01
CA LEU A 26 -4.83 9.55 -17.22
C LEU A 26 -6.26 9.77 -17.69
N GLU A 27 -6.46 10.55 -18.75
CA GLU A 27 -7.80 10.82 -19.27
C GLU A 27 -8.38 9.61 -20.02
N THR A 28 -9.70 9.46 -19.95
CA THR A 28 -10.44 8.54 -20.81
C THR A 28 -10.50 9.08 -22.24
N SER A 29 -10.76 8.20 -23.20
CA SER A 29 -10.91 8.55 -24.63
C SER A 29 -12.03 9.57 -24.91
N ASP A 30 -12.91 9.83 -23.95
CA ASP A 30 -13.99 10.82 -24.06
C ASP A 30 -13.77 12.07 -23.18
N ARG A 31 -12.54 12.28 -22.67
CA ARG A 31 -12.12 13.43 -21.84
C ARG A 31 -12.97 13.64 -20.58
N ARG A 32 -13.51 12.56 -20.02
CA ARG A 32 -14.14 12.54 -18.69
C ARG A 32 -13.08 12.54 -17.59
N PRO A 33 -13.45 12.75 -16.30
CA PRO A 33 -12.52 12.62 -15.19
C PRO A 33 -11.74 11.31 -15.32
N GLY A 34 -10.40 11.41 -15.27
CA GLY A 34 -9.53 10.34 -15.77
C GLY A 34 -9.73 8.97 -15.13
N ALA A 35 -9.50 7.92 -15.93
CA ALA A 35 -9.54 6.51 -15.49
C ALA A 35 -8.64 6.24 -14.28
N TRP A 36 -7.52 6.96 -14.20
CA TRP A 36 -6.52 6.84 -13.15
C TRP A 36 -5.94 8.21 -12.81
N VAL A 37 -5.87 8.52 -11.52
CA VAL A 37 -5.31 9.78 -11.01
C VAL A 37 -4.22 9.45 -10.01
N VAL A 38 -3.06 10.09 -10.14
CA VAL A 38 -1.96 10.03 -9.15
C VAL A 38 -1.61 11.44 -8.72
N ARG A 39 -1.57 11.71 -7.41
CA ARG A 39 -1.36 13.07 -6.88
C ARG A 39 -0.46 13.05 -5.66
N CYS A 40 0.10 14.22 -5.35
CA CYS A 40 0.92 14.42 -4.16
C CYS A 40 0.41 15.60 -3.35
N GLU A 41 0.20 15.36 -2.06
CA GLU A 41 0.03 16.38 -1.03
C GLU A 41 1.27 16.38 -0.15
N HIS A 42 1.85 17.56 0.05
CA HIS A 42 3.08 17.69 0.83
C HIS A 42 2.94 18.83 1.83
N ASP A 43 2.83 18.42 3.10
CA ASP A 43 2.95 19.27 4.27
C ASP A 43 4.01 18.62 5.17
N ARG A 44 5.21 19.23 5.27
CA ARG A 44 6.27 18.68 6.12
C ARG A 44 5.75 18.50 7.56
N PRO A 45 6.01 17.34 8.20
CA PRO A 45 7.01 16.33 7.86
C PRO A 45 6.55 15.19 6.93
N LEU A 46 5.33 15.27 6.39
CA LEU A 46 4.72 14.21 5.60
C LEU A 46 4.70 14.52 4.09
N VAL A 47 4.84 13.47 3.29
CA VAL A 47 4.50 13.47 1.86
C VAL A 47 3.46 12.38 1.66
N VAL A 48 2.28 12.74 1.17
CA VAL A 48 1.21 11.79 0.85
C VAL A 48 1.06 11.70 -0.65
N ILE A 49 1.41 10.56 -1.22
CA ILE A 49 1.18 10.26 -2.64
C ILE A 49 0.01 9.31 -2.72
N TYR A 50 -0.98 9.62 -3.56
CA TYR A 50 -2.18 8.83 -3.64
C TYR A 50 -2.58 8.53 -5.08
N ALA A 51 -3.26 7.39 -5.24
CA ALA A 51 -3.87 6.98 -6.48
C ALA A 51 -5.38 6.78 -6.30
N ARG A 52 -6.14 7.11 -7.34
CA ARG A 52 -7.58 6.88 -7.43
C ARG A 52 -7.93 6.27 -8.78
N ARG A 53 -8.76 5.24 -8.75
CA ARG A 53 -9.32 4.54 -9.91
C ARG A 53 -10.77 4.97 -10.11
N SER A 54 -11.14 5.35 -11.33
CA SER A 54 -12.54 5.57 -11.68
C SER A 54 -13.25 4.25 -12.06
N ALA A 55 -14.52 4.32 -12.45
CA ALA A 55 -15.23 3.16 -12.98
C ALA A 55 -14.74 2.74 -14.39
N ASP A 56 -13.97 3.60 -15.06
CA ASP A 56 -13.54 3.38 -16.43
C ASP A 56 -12.46 2.29 -16.53
N PRO A 57 -12.34 1.64 -17.70
CA PRO A 57 -11.28 0.65 -17.92
C PRO A 57 -9.89 1.28 -17.77
N LEU A 58 -9.00 0.56 -17.07
CA LEU A 58 -7.60 0.91 -16.97
C LEU A 58 -6.81 0.31 -18.16
N PRO A 59 -5.64 0.91 -18.51
CA PRO A 59 -4.67 0.25 -19.38
C PRO A 59 -4.21 -1.10 -18.82
N PRO A 60 -3.55 -1.94 -19.64
CA PRO A 60 -2.88 -3.15 -19.16
C PRO A 60 -1.92 -2.87 -17.99
N ASP A 61 -1.80 -3.82 -17.06
CA ASP A 61 -1.04 -3.67 -15.81
C ASP A 61 0.39 -3.13 -16.00
N ASP A 62 1.14 -3.65 -16.96
CA ASP A 62 2.52 -3.21 -17.23
C ASP A 62 2.59 -1.74 -17.70
N GLU A 63 1.64 -1.33 -18.52
CA GLU A 63 1.53 0.05 -19.02
C GLU A 63 1.11 1.00 -17.91
N LEU A 64 0.11 0.61 -17.12
CA LEU A 64 -0.33 1.39 -15.96
C LEU A 64 0.77 1.52 -14.91
N ALA A 65 1.54 0.45 -14.67
CA ALA A 65 2.68 0.46 -13.76
C ALA A 65 3.80 1.39 -14.25
N ALA A 66 4.09 1.41 -15.56
CA ALA A 66 5.06 2.33 -16.14
C ALA A 66 4.61 3.79 -15.99
N LEU A 67 3.37 4.10 -16.35
CA LEU A 67 2.79 5.45 -16.20
C LEU A 67 2.76 5.91 -14.74
N THR A 68 2.37 5.02 -13.82
CA THR A 68 2.36 5.30 -12.39
C THR A 68 3.77 5.54 -11.86
N ARG A 69 4.77 4.78 -12.32
CA ARG A 69 6.17 4.97 -11.95
C ARG A 69 6.71 6.32 -12.39
N ASP A 70 6.43 6.73 -13.62
CA ASP A 70 6.85 8.04 -14.14
C ASP A 70 6.19 9.19 -13.37
N ALA A 71 4.89 9.06 -13.08
CA ALA A 71 4.15 10.01 -12.25
C ALA A 71 4.73 10.13 -10.84
N VAL A 72 4.95 9.00 -10.15
CA VAL A 72 5.53 8.96 -8.80
C VAL A 72 6.92 9.57 -8.80
N GLY A 73 7.78 9.24 -9.77
CA GLY A 73 9.14 9.79 -9.87
C GLY A 73 9.15 11.31 -10.04
N ALA A 74 8.22 11.85 -10.84
CA ALA A 74 8.05 13.30 -10.97
C ALA A 74 7.56 13.94 -9.66
N LEU A 75 6.55 13.35 -9.01
CA LEU A 75 5.97 13.87 -7.77
C LEU A 75 6.95 13.84 -6.58
N LEU A 76 7.76 12.78 -6.46
CA LEU A 76 8.81 12.69 -5.44
C LEU A 76 9.88 13.75 -5.65
N ARG A 77 10.30 13.98 -6.90
CA ARG A 77 11.27 15.03 -7.25
C ARG A 77 10.74 16.42 -6.90
N ASP A 78 9.48 16.71 -7.23
CA ASP A 78 8.84 17.99 -6.90
C ASP A 78 8.67 18.20 -5.40
N ALA A 79 8.43 17.12 -4.64
CA ALA A 79 8.38 17.14 -3.18
C ALA A 79 9.77 17.22 -2.52
N GLY A 80 10.86 17.16 -3.30
CA GLY A 80 12.23 17.15 -2.79
C GLY A 80 12.59 15.87 -2.03
N VAL A 81 11.90 14.76 -2.31
CA VAL A 81 12.19 13.44 -1.74
C VAL A 81 13.29 12.78 -2.58
N PRO A 82 14.49 12.53 -2.02
CA PRO A 82 15.57 11.91 -2.77
C PRO A 82 15.26 10.43 -3.01
N ASP A 83 15.53 9.96 -4.22
CA ASP A 83 15.41 8.55 -4.59
C ASP A 83 16.57 8.13 -5.50
N VAL A 84 17.76 8.06 -4.91
CA VAL A 84 19.04 7.90 -5.64
C VAL A 84 19.09 6.58 -6.42
N VAL A 85 18.51 5.52 -5.88
CA VAL A 85 18.56 4.16 -6.44
C VAL A 85 17.23 3.69 -7.04
N GLY A 86 16.21 4.55 -7.07
CA GLY A 86 14.88 4.22 -7.58
C GLY A 86 14.04 3.34 -6.66
N TRP A 87 14.50 3.07 -5.43
CA TRP A 87 13.80 2.19 -4.48
C TRP A 87 12.48 2.80 -4.05
N THR A 88 12.48 4.08 -3.65
CA THR A 88 11.28 4.75 -3.14
C THR A 88 10.22 4.86 -4.22
N THR A 89 10.61 5.27 -5.44
CA THR A 89 9.70 5.33 -6.59
C THR A 89 9.09 3.98 -6.87
N ARG A 90 9.88 2.90 -6.91
CA ARG A 90 9.36 1.55 -7.16
C ARG A 90 8.41 1.09 -6.05
N ASN A 91 8.79 1.28 -4.78
CA ASN A 91 8.00 0.82 -3.64
C ASN A 91 6.65 1.56 -3.55
N VAL A 92 6.67 2.89 -3.72
CA VAL A 92 5.44 3.70 -3.77
C VAL A 92 4.59 3.31 -4.98
N THR A 93 5.19 3.08 -6.14
CA THR A 93 4.46 2.60 -7.34
C THR A 93 3.74 1.29 -7.02
N ASN A 94 4.44 0.30 -6.45
CA ASN A 94 3.85 -0.99 -6.11
C ASN A 94 2.70 -0.86 -5.11
N ALA A 95 2.85 0.00 -4.10
CA ALA A 95 1.79 0.29 -3.13
C ALA A 95 0.55 0.91 -3.80
N LEU A 96 0.74 1.89 -4.69
CA LEU A 96 -0.36 2.53 -5.42
C LEU A 96 -1.04 1.57 -6.40
N MET A 97 -0.29 0.66 -7.02
CA MET A 97 -0.82 -0.33 -7.95
C MET A 97 -1.80 -1.31 -7.31
N ILE A 98 -1.86 -1.41 -5.96
CA ILE A 98 -2.94 -2.15 -5.29
C ILE A 98 -4.31 -1.54 -5.63
N ALA A 99 -4.41 -0.21 -5.75
CA ALA A 99 -5.65 0.48 -6.12
C ALA A 99 -6.08 0.26 -7.58
N ALA A 100 -5.27 -0.42 -8.39
CA ALA A 100 -5.66 -0.85 -9.73
C ALA A 100 -6.33 -2.24 -9.75
N ARG A 101 -6.32 -2.96 -8.63
CA ARG A 101 -6.63 -4.40 -8.57
C ARG A 101 -7.96 -4.69 -7.88
N ASP A 102 -8.46 -5.89 -8.14
CA ASP A 102 -9.55 -6.49 -7.40
C ASP A 102 -8.95 -7.51 -6.42
N VAL A 103 -9.12 -7.28 -5.12
CA VAL A 103 -8.58 -8.12 -4.04
C VAL A 103 -9.64 -9.11 -3.59
N ALA A 104 -9.41 -10.39 -3.86
CA ALA A 104 -10.30 -11.49 -3.51
C ALA A 104 -10.19 -11.86 -2.02
N SER A 105 -8.97 -11.93 -1.49
CA SER A 105 -8.71 -12.34 -0.11
C SER A 105 -7.37 -11.83 0.41
N TRP A 106 -7.19 -11.93 1.71
CA TRP A 106 -5.94 -11.61 2.40
C TRP A 106 -5.45 -12.80 3.21
N GLU A 107 -4.14 -12.91 3.29
CA GLU A 107 -3.42 -13.86 4.13
C GLU A 107 -2.10 -13.26 4.60
N GLY A 108 -1.41 -13.93 5.51
CA GLY A 108 -0.15 -13.46 6.06
C GLY A 108 0.41 -14.40 7.11
N ASP A 109 1.66 -14.16 7.50
CA ASP A 109 2.25 -14.83 8.65
C ASP A 109 2.29 -13.85 9.84
N GLU A 110 1.59 -14.23 10.89
CA GLU A 110 1.61 -13.53 12.17
C GLU A 110 2.86 -13.93 12.96
N TRP A 111 3.50 -12.99 13.65
CA TRP A 111 4.58 -13.31 14.59
C TRP A 111 4.05 -14.16 15.76
N GLN A 112 4.67 -15.31 16.01
CA GLN A 112 4.31 -16.16 17.14
C GLN A 112 4.98 -15.65 18.42
N VAL A 113 4.22 -15.69 19.52
CA VAL A 113 4.78 -15.53 20.87
C VAL A 113 5.53 -16.79 21.25
N GLU A 114 6.81 -16.67 21.57
CA GLU A 114 7.59 -17.79 22.10
C GLU A 114 6.92 -18.41 23.34
N PRO A 115 6.91 -19.75 23.49
CA PRO A 115 6.51 -20.39 24.74
C PRO A 115 7.46 -19.99 25.87
N GLY A 116 7.00 -19.10 26.77
CA GLY A 116 7.82 -18.55 27.86
C GLY A 116 8.36 -17.15 27.59
N GLY A 117 8.11 -16.58 26.40
CA GLY A 117 8.33 -15.18 26.10
C GLY A 117 7.39 -14.25 26.88
N ASP A 118 7.73 -12.97 26.94
CA ASP A 118 6.93 -11.94 27.61
C ASP A 118 5.46 -11.99 27.09
N PRO A 119 4.43 -12.01 27.97
CA PRO A 119 3.02 -11.95 27.57
C PRO A 119 2.65 -10.75 26.69
N ALA A 120 3.57 -9.78 26.53
CA ALA A 120 3.60 -8.66 25.59
C ALA A 120 3.05 -8.89 24.17
N THR A 121 3.06 -10.09 23.60
CA THR A 121 2.48 -10.36 22.26
C THR A 121 1.33 -11.39 22.28
N SER A 122 1.04 -11.99 23.45
CA SER A 122 0.05 -13.08 23.62
C SER A 122 -1.40 -12.63 23.62
N TRP A 123 -1.64 -11.31 23.62
CA TRP A 123 -2.97 -10.72 23.74
C TRP A 123 -3.62 -10.35 22.41
N ALA A 124 -2.86 -10.29 21.31
CA ALA A 124 -3.41 -10.05 19.98
C ALA A 124 -4.09 -11.35 19.50
N THR A 125 -5.40 -11.47 19.72
CA THR A 125 -6.18 -12.49 19.03
C THR A 125 -6.25 -12.12 17.54
N PRO A 126 -6.43 -13.05 16.59
CA PRO A 126 -6.49 -12.72 15.16
C PRO A 126 -7.63 -11.77 14.75
N ALA A 127 -8.68 -11.67 15.59
CA ALA A 127 -9.78 -10.73 15.41
C ALA A 127 -9.50 -9.36 16.06
N ASP A 128 -8.42 -9.26 16.82
CA ASP A 128 -7.90 -8.02 17.33
C ASP A 128 -7.19 -7.32 16.19
N GLY A 129 -7.63 -6.11 15.83
CA GLY A 129 -7.01 -5.26 14.79
C GLY A 129 -5.60 -4.78 15.15
N ARG A 130 -4.94 -5.48 16.07
CA ARG A 130 -3.66 -5.18 16.70
C ARG A 130 -2.64 -6.31 16.48
N THR A 131 -2.95 -7.27 15.61
CA THR A 131 -2.09 -8.42 15.30
C THR A 131 -0.88 -7.98 14.46
N PRO A 132 0.36 -8.19 14.92
CA PRO A 132 1.56 -7.89 14.14
C PRO A 132 1.87 -9.03 13.15
N PHE A 133 2.03 -8.69 11.88
CA PHE A 133 2.37 -9.65 10.83
C PHE A 133 3.82 -9.45 10.37
N ALA A 134 4.56 -10.55 10.19
CA ALA A 134 5.84 -10.51 9.50
C ALA A 134 5.66 -10.10 8.03
N TRP A 135 4.55 -10.54 7.43
CA TRP A 135 4.11 -10.10 6.12
C TRP A 135 2.62 -10.37 5.92
N LEU A 136 2.01 -9.60 5.01
CA LEU A 136 0.65 -9.78 4.49
C LEU A 136 0.72 -10.01 2.97
N ARG A 137 -0.31 -10.64 2.41
CA ARG A 137 -0.48 -10.78 0.96
C ARG A 137 -1.92 -10.49 0.57
N ALA A 138 -2.08 -9.55 -0.35
CA ALA A 138 -3.33 -9.34 -1.07
C ALA A 138 -3.39 -10.32 -2.24
N ARG A 139 -4.42 -11.17 -2.27
CA ARG A 139 -4.66 -12.15 -3.33
C ARG A 139 -5.68 -11.61 -4.33
N GLY A 140 -5.39 -11.70 -5.63
CA GLY A 140 -6.26 -11.14 -6.67
C GLY A 140 -5.88 -11.60 -8.07
N SER A 141 -6.11 -10.74 -9.06
CA SER A 141 -5.61 -10.93 -10.44
C SER A 141 -4.08 -10.99 -10.49
N SER A 142 -3.43 -10.29 -9.57
CA SER A 142 -2.00 -10.31 -9.31
C SER A 142 -1.77 -10.11 -7.81
N ASP A 143 -0.89 -10.94 -7.26
CA ASP A 143 -0.60 -10.90 -5.84
C ASP A 143 0.38 -9.80 -5.48
N THR A 144 0.17 -9.18 -4.32
CA THR A 144 1.15 -8.27 -3.71
C THR A 144 1.45 -8.74 -2.31
N ARG A 145 2.73 -8.94 -2.00
CA ARG A 145 3.21 -9.13 -0.63
C ARG A 145 3.58 -7.77 -0.05
N ILE A 146 3.12 -7.55 1.17
CA ILE A 146 3.46 -6.43 2.02
C ILE A 146 4.31 -6.97 3.17
N GLY A 147 5.52 -6.46 3.32
CA GLY A 147 6.36 -6.71 4.48
C GLY A 147 6.95 -5.41 4.98
N THR A 148 8.06 -5.50 5.69
CA THR A 148 8.89 -4.36 6.04
C THR A 148 10.25 -4.46 5.33
N TYR A 149 10.90 -3.32 5.13
CA TYR A 149 12.33 -3.25 4.81
C TYR A 149 13.02 -2.46 5.91
N GLN A 150 14.26 -2.83 6.20
CA GLN A 150 15.11 -2.15 7.17
C GLN A 150 15.97 -1.09 6.49
N ASP A 151 16.10 0.06 7.13
CA ASP A 151 17.04 1.12 6.79
C ASP A 151 17.72 1.62 8.07
N ASP A 152 18.92 1.10 8.33
CA ASP A 152 19.81 1.47 9.45
C ASP A 152 19.16 1.51 10.86
N GLY A 153 18.13 0.70 11.08
CA GLY A 153 17.47 0.55 12.39
C GLY A 153 16.05 1.10 12.45
N ALA A 154 15.57 1.70 11.36
CA ALA A 154 14.16 2.03 11.17
C ALA A 154 13.55 1.17 10.05
N PHE A 155 12.28 0.81 10.20
CA PHE A 155 11.58 -0.04 9.24
C PHE A 155 10.47 0.72 8.52
N GLY A 156 10.36 0.49 7.22
CA GLY A 156 9.27 1.00 6.38
C GLY A 156 8.52 -0.15 5.72
N LEU A 157 7.30 0.08 5.25
CA LEU A 157 6.55 -0.91 4.49
C LEU A 157 7.23 -1.17 3.14
N SER A 158 7.25 -2.43 2.73
CA SER A 158 7.75 -2.88 1.43
C SER A 158 6.66 -3.61 0.67
N PHE A 159 6.45 -3.23 -0.59
CA PHE A 159 5.47 -3.80 -1.49
C PHE A 159 6.20 -4.49 -2.65
N VAL A 160 6.04 -5.80 -2.73
CA VAL A 160 6.70 -6.63 -3.73
C VAL A 160 5.65 -7.47 -4.45
N ASP A 161 5.68 -7.46 -5.77
CA ASP A 161 4.94 -8.44 -6.56
C ASP A 161 5.66 -9.78 -6.43
N VAL A 162 4.94 -10.81 -5.97
CA VAL A 162 5.53 -12.11 -5.68
C VAL A 162 4.90 -13.15 -6.60
N PRO A 163 5.71 -14.02 -7.25
CA PRO A 163 5.16 -15.24 -7.82
C PRO A 163 4.52 -16.12 -6.74
N ASP A 164 3.56 -16.95 -7.13
CA ASP A 164 2.71 -17.76 -6.23
C ASP A 164 3.54 -18.52 -5.16
N ILE A 165 3.57 -18.01 -3.92
CA ILE A 165 4.15 -18.70 -2.74
C ILE A 165 3.04 -19.53 -2.06
N ASP A 166 3.31 -20.79 -1.72
CA ASP A 166 2.43 -21.58 -0.85
C ASP A 166 2.70 -21.24 0.62
N VAL A 167 1.76 -20.53 1.26
CA VAL A 167 1.86 -20.10 2.65
C VAL A 167 1.79 -21.29 3.61
N MET A 168 1.04 -22.33 3.27
CA MET A 168 0.87 -23.51 4.12
C MET A 168 2.11 -24.41 4.10
N ALA A 169 2.93 -24.31 3.05
CA ALA A 169 4.20 -25.03 2.97
C ALA A 169 5.29 -24.45 3.89
N ILE A 170 5.13 -23.21 4.38
CA ILE A 170 6.07 -22.52 5.28
C ILE A 170 5.55 -22.55 6.73
N ALA A 171 4.92 -23.64 7.14
CA ALA A 171 4.62 -23.87 8.55
C ALA A 171 5.87 -24.43 9.26
N ALA A 172 6.87 -23.58 9.49
CA ALA A 172 8.08 -23.92 10.25
C ALA A 172 8.51 -22.73 11.13
N GLY A 173 8.59 -22.95 12.45
CA GLY A 173 9.14 -21.97 13.41
C GLY A 173 8.14 -20.96 14.00
N GLU A 174 8.66 -19.78 14.34
CA GLU A 174 8.08 -18.66 15.11
C GLU A 174 6.96 -17.88 14.39
N LEU A 175 6.33 -18.44 13.36
CA LEU A 175 5.32 -17.76 12.54
C LEU A 175 4.03 -18.57 12.48
N ARG A 176 2.89 -17.87 12.56
CA ARG A 176 1.55 -18.47 12.47
C ARG A 176 0.87 -18.04 11.16
N PRO A 177 0.71 -18.95 10.20
CA PRO A 177 -0.03 -18.66 8.99
C PRO A 177 -1.49 -18.28 9.27
N ARG A 178 -1.96 -17.23 8.60
CA ARG A 178 -3.34 -16.72 8.68
C ARG A 178 -3.91 -16.53 7.28
N THR A 179 -5.15 -16.95 7.10
CA THR A 179 -5.93 -16.75 5.88
C THR A 179 -7.28 -16.13 6.23
N GLY A 180 -7.93 -15.51 5.25
CA GLY A 180 -9.28 -14.94 5.43
C GLY A 180 -9.32 -13.72 6.36
N LEU A 181 -8.25 -12.92 6.36
CA LEU A 181 -8.18 -11.69 7.16
C LEU A 181 -9.26 -10.69 6.71
N ASP A 182 -9.93 -10.06 7.68
CA ASP A 182 -10.99 -9.08 7.45
C ASP A 182 -10.42 -7.68 7.15
N LEU A 183 -9.78 -7.58 5.98
CA LEU A 183 -9.21 -6.34 5.44
C LEU A 183 -9.99 -5.89 4.19
N ALA A 184 -9.66 -4.71 3.66
CA ALA A 184 -10.29 -4.13 2.46
C ALA A 184 -10.20 -5.10 1.26
N ARG A 185 -11.34 -5.50 0.72
CA ARG A 185 -11.50 -6.46 -0.38
C ARG A 185 -12.45 -5.92 -1.44
N GLY A 186 -12.58 -6.68 -2.53
CA GLY A 186 -13.32 -6.28 -3.72
C GLY A 186 -12.45 -5.38 -4.59
N ARG A 187 -13.09 -4.49 -5.34
CA ARG A 187 -12.36 -3.47 -6.08
C ARG A 187 -11.71 -2.50 -5.09
N ILE A 188 -10.38 -2.39 -5.15
CA ILE A 188 -9.68 -1.30 -4.47
C ILE A 188 -9.78 -0.09 -5.42
N HIS A 189 -10.35 1.01 -4.94
CA HIS A 189 -10.58 2.22 -5.74
C HIS A 189 -9.66 3.38 -5.34
N GLY A 190 -8.87 3.22 -4.27
CA GLY A 190 -7.87 4.19 -3.88
C GLY A 190 -6.80 3.62 -2.96
N ALA A 191 -5.61 4.23 -3.03
CA ALA A 191 -4.53 4.03 -2.09
C ALA A 191 -3.91 5.39 -1.75
N ASP A 192 -3.65 5.64 -0.46
CA ASP A 192 -2.88 6.78 0.03
C ASP A 192 -1.60 6.27 0.67
N VAL A 193 -0.45 6.67 0.14
CA VAL A 193 0.88 6.26 0.60
C VAL A 193 1.50 7.41 1.36
N VAL A 194 1.84 7.17 2.62
CA VAL A 194 2.45 8.15 3.51
C VAL A 194 3.94 7.89 3.59
N LEU A 195 4.69 8.92 3.25
CA LEU A 195 6.12 8.98 3.35
C LEU A 195 6.50 9.95 4.48
N GLU A 196 7.25 9.48 5.46
CA GLU A 196 7.78 10.31 6.53
C GLU A 196 9.19 10.74 6.23
N THR A 197 9.45 12.03 6.38
CA THR A 197 10.78 12.61 6.21
C THR A 197 11.45 12.82 7.56
N GLY A 198 12.74 12.50 7.66
CA GLY A 198 13.52 12.71 8.89
C GLY A 198 13.18 11.77 10.04
N VAL A 199 12.84 10.51 9.74
CA VAL A 199 12.65 9.48 10.76
C VAL A 199 13.96 9.23 11.52
N GLU A 200 13.90 9.20 12.84
CA GLU A 200 15.06 8.92 13.69
C GLU A 200 15.56 7.49 13.44
N GLY A 201 16.88 7.31 13.32
CA GLY A 201 17.49 6.01 13.02
C GLY A 201 17.49 5.62 11.54
N ALA A 202 16.67 6.24 10.70
CA ALA A 202 16.72 6.01 9.25
C ALA A 202 17.94 6.69 8.62
N ARG A 203 18.63 5.99 7.70
CA ARG A 203 19.69 6.60 6.90
C ARG A 203 19.15 7.24 5.63
N ALA A 204 18.13 6.65 5.02
CA ALA A 204 17.38 7.27 3.95
C ALA A 204 16.66 8.49 4.49
N ALA A 205 16.53 9.51 3.64
CA ALA A 205 15.82 10.72 4.01
C ALA A 205 14.31 10.52 4.22
N THR A 206 13.77 9.36 3.81
CA THR A 206 12.33 9.11 3.75
C THR A 206 12.01 7.62 3.90
N LEU A 207 10.99 7.31 4.70
CA LEU A 207 10.42 5.97 4.84
C LEU A 207 8.95 5.96 4.41
N LEU A 208 8.55 4.90 3.72
CA LEU A 208 7.13 4.60 3.49
C LEU A 208 6.58 3.96 4.76
N THR A 209 5.79 4.69 5.54
CA THR A 209 5.39 4.25 6.89
C THR A 209 3.96 3.72 6.92
N GLU A 210 3.08 4.26 6.07
CA GLU A 210 1.66 3.92 6.09
C GLU A 210 1.07 3.85 4.69
N VAL A 211 0.10 2.95 4.50
CA VAL A 211 -0.74 2.89 3.30
C VAL A 211 -2.20 2.71 3.69
N LEU A 212 -3.06 3.66 3.32
CA LEU A 212 -4.50 3.55 3.47
C LEU A 212 -5.12 3.05 2.17
N LEU A 213 -5.73 1.87 2.22
CA LEU A 213 -6.46 1.25 1.12
C LEU A 213 -7.95 1.55 1.25
N HIS A 214 -8.59 1.83 0.11
CA HIS A 214 -10.03 2.06 0.01
C HIS A 214 -10.62 1.04 -0.96
N GLY A 215 -11.43 0.11 -0.45
CA GLY A 215 -12.08 -0.92 -1.25
C GLY A 215 -13.58 -1.04 -1.01
N ASP A 216 -14.25 -1.83 -1.85
CA ASP A 216 -15.70 -2.04 -1.78
C ASP A 216 -16.19 -2.52 -0.41
N SER A 217 -15.39 -3.33 0.29
CA SER A 217 -15.76 -3.85 1.62
C SER A 217 -15.38 -2.91 2.78
N GLY A 218 -14.71 -1.79 2.52
CA GLY A 218 -14.25 -0.85 3.53
C GLY A 218 -12.80 -0.40 3.33
N THR A 219 -12.24 0.19 4.38
CA THR A 219 -10.86 0.68 4.38
C THR A 219 -9.92 -0.26 5.13
N THR A 220 -8.62 -0.11 4.90
CA THR A 220 -7.58 -0.72 5.73
C THR A 220 -6.35 0.17 5.73
N LEU A 221 -5.86 0.54 6.91
CA LEU A 221 -4.59 1.21 7.07
C LEU A 221 -3.53 0.17 7.43
N LEU A 222 -2.51 0.08 6.58
CA LEU A 222 -1.28 -0.67 6.83
C LEU A 222 -0.25 0.28 7.44
N VAL A 223 0.45 -0.16 8.49
CA VAL A 223 1.46 0.62 9.20
C VAL A 223 2.69 -0.25 9.45
N ALA A 224 3.89 0.26 9.18
CA ALA A 224 5.14 -0.35 9.66
C ALA A 224 5.28 -0.07 11.15
N ALA A 225 4.92 -1.04 11.97
CA ALA A 225 4.80 -0.89 13.41
C ALA A 225 4.71 -2.24 14.12
N GLU A 226 4.99 -2.23 15.41
CA GLU A 226 4.86 -3.40 16.28
C GLU A 226 4.18 -3.04 17.61
N ALA A 227 3.46 -4.01 18.17
CA ALA A 227 2.85 -3.88 19.48
C ALA A 227 3.72 -4.58 20.53
N TYR A 228 4.39 -3.80 21.37
CA TYR A 228 5.20 -4.32 22.48
C TYR A 228 4.33 -4.59 23.71
N SER A 229 3.19 -3.90 23.83
CA SER A 229 2.17 -4.21 24.83
C SER A 229 0.83 -3.62 24.41
N ARG A 230 -0.22 -3.84 25.22
CA ARG A 230 -1.52 -3.18 24.99
C ARG A 230 -1.45 -1.66 24.98
N SER A 231 -0.43 -1.08 25.63
CA SER A 231 -0.26 0.35 25.84
C SER A 231 1.02 0.91 25.20
N GLU A 232 1.79 0.09 24.50
CA GLU A 232 3.03 0.51 23.84
C GLU A 232 3.03 0.03 22.39
N TRP A 233 2.97 1.00 21.48
CA TRP A 233 2.98 0.79 20.05
C TRP A 233 4.18 1.47 19.45
N ARG A 234 5.07 0.70 18.84
CA ARG A 234 6.26 1.26 18.20
C ARG A 234 6.02 1.44 16.72
N ARG A 235 6.30 2.64 16.22
CA ARG A 235 6.33 2.91 14.78
C ARG A 235 7.71 2.58 14.24
N HIS A 236 7.77 2.37 12.93
CA HIS A 236 9.02 2.10 12.22
C HIS A 236 9.69 0.79 12.67
N ASP A 237 8.88 -0.23 12.95
CA ASP A 237 9.32 -1.53 13.47
C ASP A 237 9.11 -2.67 12.47
N GLU A 238 9.59 -3.87 12.79
CA GLU A 238 9.74 -5.02 11.89
C GLU A 238 8.42 -5.59 11.33
N SER A 239 7.30 -5.21 11.94
CA SER A 239 5.98 -5.77 11.67
C SER A 239 5.12 -4.89 10.75
N VAL A 240 4.21 -5.55 10.04
CA VAL A 240 3.08 -4.92 9.35
C VAL A 240 1.86 -5.05 10.25
N VAL A 241 1.30 -3.91 10.65
CA VAL A 241 0.04 -3.84 11.40
C VAL A 241 -1.06 -3.35 10.46
N ALA A 242 -2.19 -4.06 10.47
CA ALA A 242 -3.37 -3.69 9.70
C ALA A 242 -4.51 -3.29 10.64
N VAL A 243 -4.94 -2.03 10.57
CA VAL A 243 -6.13 -1.51 11.28
C VAL A 243 -7.21 -1.12 10.27
N ARG A 244 -8.47 -1.06 10.73
CA ARG A 244 -9.62 -0.81 9.85
C ARG A 244 -9.59 0.55 9.16
N ASP A 245 -9.18 1.59 9.86
CA ASP A 245 -9.16 2.95 9.33
C ASP A 245 -8.23 3.85 10.14
N LEU A 246 -8.16 5.12 9.75
CA LEU A 246 -7.37 6.14 10.46
C LEU A 246 -7.83 6.34 11.90
N SER A 247 -9.14 6.31 12.17
CA SER A 247 -9.66 6.55 13.52
C SER A 247 -9.24 5.44 14.49
N ALA A 248 -9.16 4.19 14.01
CA ALA A 248 -8.63 3.06 14.75
C ALA A 248 -7.14 3.21 15.05
N ALA A 249 -6.36 3.83 14.13
CA ALA A 249 -4.95 4.14 14.36
C ALA A 249 -4.77 5.31 15.33
N ASP A 250 -5.60 6.36 15.23
CA ASP A 250 -5.45 7.62 15.97
C ASP A 250 -5.59 7.45 17.50
N VAL A 251 -6.28 6.41 17.95
CA VAL A 251 -6.48 6.10 19.37
C VAL A 251 -5.34 5.29 19.99
N LEU A 252 -4.38 4.82 19.20
CA LEU A 252 -3.27 4.01 19.71
C LEU A 252 -2.15 4.89 20.28
N PRO A 253 -1.51 4.49 21.40
CA PRO A 253 -0.43 5.24 22.04
C PRO A 253 0.91 5.01 21.31
N TRP A 254 1.06 5.63 20.14
CA TRP A 254 2.25 5.51 19.30
C TRP A 254 3.51 6.10 19.92
N SER A 255 4.63 5.40 19.74
CA SER A 255 5.99 5.83 20.04
C SER A 255 6.90 5.59 18.84
N PRO A 256 7.50 6.62 18.22
CA PRO A 256 7.19 8.04 18.42
C PRO A 256 5.72 8.37 18.07
N PRO A 257 5.18 9.53 18.49
CA PRO A 257 3.82 9.92 18.14
C PRO A 257 3.59 9.94 16.63
N ARG A 258 2.45 9.42 16.19
CA ARG A 258 2.05 9.43 14.78
C ARG A 258 1.64 10.84 14.34
N PRO A 259 2.28 11.43 13.31
CA PRO A 259 1.86 12.72 12.77
C PRO A 259 0.45 12.63 12.18
N PRO A 260 -0.44 13.59 12.47
CA PRO A 260 -1.78 13.56 11.92
C PRO A 260 -1.76 13.85 10.42
N TRP A 261 -2.53 13.08 9.65
CA TRP A 261 -2.83 13.38 8.25
C TRP A 261 -4.27 12.99 7.93
N ARG A 262 -4.79 13.53 6.82
CA ARG A 262 -6.17 13.26 6.37
C ARG A 262 -6.14 12.70 4.96
N PRO A 263 -7.02 11.73 4.64
CA PRO A 263 -7.13 11.26 3.27
C PRO A 263 -7.63 12.40 2.39
N PRO A 264 -7.05 12.55 1.19
CA PRO A 264 -7.62 13.43 0.20
C PRO A 264 -9.01 12.93 -0.18
N PRO A 265 -9.96 13.85 -0.45
CA PRO A 265 -11.32 13.47 -0.81
C PRO A 265 -11.32 12.51 -2.00
N VAL A 266 -12.05 11.41 -1.86
CA VAL A 266 -12.27 10.47 -2.97
C VAL A 266 -13.19 11.15 -3.97
N PRO A 267 -12.82 11.27 -5.26
CA PRO A 267 -13.72 11.79 -6.28
C PRO A 267 -14.97 10.91 -6.32
N THR A 268 -16.14 11.54 -6.13
CA THR A 268 -17.46 10.90 -6.29
C THR A 268 -17.83 10.75 -7.75
#